data_AF-A0A7Z1R191-F1
#
_entry.id   AF-A0A7Z1R191-F1
#
_cell.length_a   1.000
_cell.length_b   1.000
_cell.length_c   1.000
_cell.angle_alpha   90.00
_cell.angle_beta   90.00
_cell.angle_gamma   90.00
#
_symmetry.space_group_name_H-M   'P 1'
#
loop_
_entity.id
_entity.type
_entity.pdbx_description
1 polymer ?
#
loop_
_entity_poly.entity_id
_entity_poly.type
_entity_poly.pdbx_seq_one_letter_code
_entity_poly.pdbx_strand_id
1 'polypeptide(L)'
;PGRRLDGFRRRGKFLLVDLDPAGTLLVHLGMSGRLLLCDPSRPVLPHTHLTLGLGPALELRFVDPRRFGLIEWLQPGDEAFHSTLSALGVEPLDERAARELPPLLHARRAPLKALLLDQRLVAGVGNIYAAEALWRAGIRPSRPGHRTALPRLERLVDEAREVLTEAVEQGGTTIRDFASPEGNFGDFAVRLQAYGHGGEPCPRCGEAFLDDRLGGRSTVWCRRCQR
;
A
#
# COMPACT_ATOMS: atom_id res chain seq x y z
N PRO A 1 -27.90 -4.94 8.19
CA PRO A 1 -28.65 -3.68 8.43
C PRO A 1 -28.88 -3.49 9.94
N GLY A 2 -28.88 -2.26 10.44
CA GLY A 2 -29.08 -1.96 11.87
C GLY A 2 -27.90 -2.32 12.79
N ARG A 3 -26.74 -2.68 12.23
CA ARG A 3 -25.52 -2.94 13.00
C ARG A 3 -24.79 -1.63 13.30
N ARG A 4 -24.17 -1.53 14.47
CA ARG A 4 -23.33 -0.38 14.86
C ARG A 4 -21.90 -0.59 14.36
N LEU A 5 -21.24 0.47 13.93
CA LEU A 5 -19.80 0.49 13.68
C LEU A 5 -19.07 0.60 15.01
N ASP A 6 -18.25 -0.37 15.35
CA ASP A 6 -17.52 -0.42 16.62
C ASP A 6 -16.03 -0.06 16.47
N GLY A 7 -15.43 -0.31 15.30
CA GLY A 7 -14.02 0.00 15.10
C GLY A 7 -13.50 -0.20 13.68
N PHE A 8 -12.27 0.25 13.47
CA PHE A 8 -11.53 0.10 12.22
C PHE A 8 -10.15 -0.48 12.53
N ARG A 9 -9.74 -1.46 11.73
CA ARG A 9 -8.39 -2.04 11.76
C ARG A 9 -7.85 -2.13 10.34
N ARG A 10 -6.52 -2.26 10.21
CA ARG A 10 -5.84 -2.46 8.93
C ARG A 10 -4.91 -3.65 9.01
N ARG A 11 -4.92 -4.47 7.96
CA ARG A 11 -3.90 -5.51 7.74
C ARG A 11 -3.43 -5.46 6.29
N GLY A 12 -2.17 -5.13 6.06
CA GLY A 12 -1.60 -4.90 4.75
C GLY A 12 -2.37 -3.81 4.00
N LYS A 13 -3.00 -4.20 2.89
CA LYS A 13 -3.83 -3.31 2.06
C LYS A 13 -5.34 -3.53 2.28
N PHE A 14 -5.69 -4.25 3.34
CA PHE A 14 -7.07 -4.53 3.72
C PHE A 14 -7.49 -3.62 4.87
N LEU A 15 -8.67 -3.02 4.73
CA LEU A 15 -9.42 -2.36 5.79
C LEU A 15 -10.39 -3.39 6.39
N LEU A 16 -10.43 -3.47 7.71
CA LEU A 16 -11.36 -4.29 8.47
C LEU A 16 -12.25 -3.36 9.27
N VAL A 17 -13.56 -3.48 9.09
CA VAL A 17 -14.56 -2.67 9.76
C VAL A 17 -15.36 -3.56 10.70
N ASP A 18 -15.20 -3.34 12.00
CA ASP A 18 -15.81 -4.14 13.05
C ASP A 18 -17.23 -3.64 13.33
N LEU A 19 -18.22 -4.54 13.32
CA LEU A 19 -19.63 -4.23 13.55
C LEU A 19 -20.22 -4.96 14.77
N ASP A 20 -21.26 -4.38 15.38
CA ASP A 20 -22.06 -4.96 16.47
C ASP A 20 -23.55 -5.15 16.05
N PRO A 21 -24.18 -6.33 16.25
CA PRO A 21 -23.62 -7.60 16.70
C PRO A 21 -22.40 -8.02 15.90
N ALA A 22 -21.50 -8.78 16.54
CA ALA A 22 -20.17 -9.08 16.04
C ALA A 22 -20.16 -9.56 14.57
N GLY A 23 -19.20 -9.05 13.81
CA GLY A 23 -18.85 -9.43 12.44
C GLY A 23 -18.02 -8.35 11.78
N THR A 24 -17.30 -8.69 10.72
CA THR A 24 -16.30 -7.80 10.13
C THR A 24 -16.51 -7.64 8.64
N LEU A 25 -16.57 -6.38 8.19
CA LEU A 25 -16.53 -6.08 6.76
C LEU A 25 -15.07 -5.93 6.33
N LEU A 26 -14.59 -6.88 5.53
CA LEU A 26 -13.27 -6.84 4.92
C LEU A 26 -13.33 -6.09 3.59
N VAL A 27 -12.49 -5.08 3.43
CA VAL A 27 -12.44 -4.24 2.22
C VAL A 27 -11.02 -4.18 1.68
N HIS A 28 -10.85 -4.46 0.40
CA HIS A 28 -9.62 -4.22 -0.35
C HIS A 28 -9.93 -3.29 -1.53
N LEU A 29 -9.22 -2.17 -1.61
CA LEU A 29 -9.51 -1.15 -2.64
C LEU A 29 -9.04 -1.54 -4.05
N GLY A 30 -8.20 -2.57 -4.17
CA GLY A 30 -7.65 -2.94 -5.47
C GLY A 30 -6.71 -1.85 -6.00
N MET A 31 -6.89 -1.46 -7.26
CA MET A 31 -6.05 -0.42 -7.88
C MET A 31 -6.73 0.93 -8.06
N SER A 32 -8.06 0.97 -8.12
CA SER A 32 -8.85 2.18 -8.37
C SER A 32 -10.06 2.32 -7.44
N GLY A 33 -10.21 1.40 -6.49
CA GLY A 33 -11.26 1.47 -5.50
C GLY A 33 -11.03 2.63 -4.55
N ARG A 34 -12.12 3.29 -4.19
CA ARG A 34 -12.16 4.38 -3.22
C ARG A 34 -13.39 4.25 -2.35
N LEU A 35 -13.24 4.61 -1.08
CA LEU A 35 -14.33 4.74 -0.12
C LEU A 35 -14.62 6.23 0.05
N LEU A 36 -15.86 6.63 -0.21
CA LEU A 36 -16.30 8.02 -0.12
C LEU A 36 -17.36 8.12 0.98
N LEU A 37 -17.18 9.06 1.90
CA LEU A 37 -18.21 9.42 2.86
C LEU A 37 -18.98 10.62 2.29
N CYS A 38 -20.29 10.49 2.14
CA CYS A 38 -21.09 11.51 1.48
C CYS A 38 -22.51 11.60 2.03
N ASP A 39 -23.15 12.74 1.76
CA ASP A 39 -24.56 12.92 2.02
C ASP A 39 -25.40 11.99 1.10
N PRO A 40 -26.38 11.24 1.64
CA PRO A 40 -27.21 10.31 0.85
C PRO A 40 -27.95 10.97 -0.32
N SER A 41 -28.26 12.27 -0.25
CA SER A 41 -28.91 13.02 -1.32
C SER A 41 -28.01 13.30 -2.52
N ARG A 42 -26.68 13.21 -2.36
CA ARG A 42 -25.76 13.41 -3.49
C ARG A 42 -25.96 12.33 -4.55
N PRO A 43 -25.94 12.67 -5.85
CA PRO A 43 -26.04 11.69 -6.92
C PRO A 43 -25.02 10.56 -6.78
N VAL A 44 -25.45 9.32 -7.02
CA VAL A 44 -24.57 8.15 -7.01
C VAL A 44 -23.59 8.27 -8.18
N LEU A 45 -22.29 8.19 -7.89
CA LEU A 45 -21.25 8.31 -8.91
C LEU A 45 -21.24 7.07 -9.81
N PRO A 46 -20.87 7.19 -11.10
CA PRO A 46 -20.58 6.03 -11.94
C PRO A 46 -19.58 5.08 -11.27
N HIS A 47 -19.77 3.79 -11.49
CA HIS A 47 -18.95 2.72 -10.89
C HIS A 47 -19.03 2.61 -9.36
N THR A 48 -20.10 3.14 -8.75
CA THR A 48 -20.43 2.82 -7.35
C THR A 48 -20.99 1.40 -7.29
N HIS A 49 -20.33 0.50 -6.56
CA HIS A 49 -20.71 -0.91 -6.47
C HIS A 49 -21.31 -1.31 -5.12
N LEU A 50 -21.08 -0.50 -4.09
CA LEU A 50 -21.70 -0.67 -2.78
C LEU A 50 -22.02 0.70 -2.17
N THR A 51 -23.19 0.81 -1.57
CA THR A 51 -23.53 1.90 -0.65
C THR A 51 -23.92 1.33 0.71
N LEU A 52 -23.42 1.94 1.77
CA LEU A 52 -23.73 1.59 3.16
C LEU A 52 -24.24 2.85 3.86
N GLY A 53 -25.52 2.86 4.22
CA GLY A 53 -26.11 3.93 5.01
C GLY A 53 -25.54 3.93 6.43
N LEU A 54 -25.01 5.08 6.86
CA LEU A 54 -24.45 5.32 8.19
C LEU A 54 -25.36 6.29 8.94
N GLY A 55 -26.46 5.77 9.48
CA GLY A 55 -27.52 6.59 10.06
C GLY A 55 -28.29 7.40 8.99
N PRO A 56 -28.97 8.49 9.37
CA PRO A 56 -29.82 9.24 8.45
C PRO A 56 -29.08 10.24 7.56
N ALA A 57 -27.85 10.62 7.92
CA ALA A 57 -27.15 11.78 7.34
C ALA A 57 -25.90 11.43 6.52
N LEU A 58 -25.42 10.19 6.59
CA LEU A 58 -24.17 9.79 5.94
C LEU A 58 -24.35 8.47 5.19
N GLU A 59 -23.63 8.36 4.09
CA GLU A 59 -23.53 7.17 3.27
C GLU A 59 -22.06 6.94 2.91
N LEU A 60 -21.59 5.70 3.14
CA LEU A 60 -20.30 5.24 2.66
C LEU A 60 -20.48 4.57 1.30
N ARG A 61 -19.78 5.07 0.27
CA ARG A 61 -19.83 4.53 -1.09
C ARG A 61 -18.50 3.90 -1.47
N PHE A 62 -18.55 2.67 -1.96
CA PHE A 62 -17.41 2.03 -2.63
C PHE A 62 -17.51 2.23 -4.14
N VAL A 63 -16.58 3.01 -4.68
CA VAL A 63 -16.50 3.30 -6.12
C VAL A 63 -15.25 2.62 -6.65
N ASP A 64 -15.39 1.77 -7.67
CA ASP A 64 -14.23 1.09 -8.27
C ASP A 64 -14.39 0.92 -9.78
N PRO A 65 -13.86 1.86 -10.59
CA PRO A 65 -13.97 1.81 -12.05
C PRO A 65 -13.45 0.51 -12.68
N ARG A 66 -12.42 -0.11 -12.09
CA ARG A 66 -11.78 -1.31 -12.66
C ARG A 66 -12.31 -2.63 -12.08
N ARG A 67 -13.13 -2.58 -11.04
CA ARG A 67 -13.72 -3.76 -10.36
C ARG A 67 -12.65 -4.78 -9.91
N PHE A 68 -11.56 -4.28 -9.34
CA PHE A 68 -10.47 -5.08 -8.77
C PHE A 68 -10.46 -5.08 -7.24
N GLY A 69 -11.29 -4.25 -6.62
CA GLY A 69 -11.50 -4.30 -5.18
C GLY A 69 -12.36 -5.49 -4.76
N LEU A 70 -12.35 -5.73 -3.46
CA LEU A 70 -13.07 -6.80 -2.80
C LEU A 70 -13.82 -6.20 -1.62
N ILE A 71 -15.06 -6.65 -1.43
CA ILE A 71 -15.80 -6.46 -0.19
C ILE A 71 -16.34 -7.82 0.22
N GLU A 72 -16.01 -8.24 1.44
CA GLU A 72 -16.36 -9.54 1.98
C GLU A 72 -16.88 -9.38 3.41
N TRP A 73 -17.91 -10.15 3.75
CA TRP A 73 -18.42 -10.23 5.12
C TRP A 73 -17.83 -11.44 5.82
N LEU A 74 -17.17 -11.21 6.95
CA LEU A 74 -16.58 -12.26 7.78
C LEU A 74 -17.42 -12.44 9.05
N GLN A 75 -17.73 -13.69 9.41
CA GLN A 75 -18.34 -13.96 10.71
C GLN A 75 -17.30 -13.74 11.82
N PRO A 76 -17.74 -13.50 13.06
CA PRO A 76 -16.83 -13.41 14.21
C PRO A 76 -15.88 -14.60 14.27
N GLY A 77 -14.58 -14.32 14.25
CA GLY A 77 -13.52 -15.35 14.30
C GLY A 77 -13.01 -15.86 12.94
N ASP A 78 -13.73 -15.63 11.83
CA ASP A 78 -13.32 -16.11 10.50
C ASP A 78 -12.04 -15.43 9.99
N GLU A 79 -11.73 -14.24 10.49
CA GLU A 79 -10.52 -13.48 10.13
C GLU A 79 -9.23 -14.29 10.29
N ALA A 80 -9.15 -15.11 11.33
CA ALA A 80 -7.97 -15.93 11.61
C ALA A 80 -7.76 -17.03 10.56
N PHE A 81 -8.85 -17.48 9.92
CA PHE A 81 -8.85 -18.54 8.92
C PHE A 81 -8.91 -18.00 7.49
N HIS A 82 -9.12 -16.69 7.31
CA HIS A 82 -9.20 -16.07 6.01
C HIS A 82 -7.86 -16.20 5.27
N SER A 83 -7.85 -17.02 4.21
CA SER A 83 -6.65 -17.47 3.50
C SER A 83 -5.72 -16.34 3.05
N THR A 84 -6.28 -15.21 2.61
CA THR A 84 -5.46 -14.08 2.17
C THR A 84 -4.86 -13.33 3.35
N LEU A 85 -5.60 -13.16 4.45
CA LEU A 85 -5.13 -12.41 5.62
C LEU A 85 -4.08 -13.20 6.40
N SER A 86 -4.30 -14.50 6.57
CA SER A 86 -3.38 -15.41 7.26
C SER A 86 -2.06 -15.59 6.50
N ALA A 87 -2.07 -15.43 5.17
CA ALA A 87 -0.87 -15.52 4.34
C ALA A 87 -0.05 -14.22 4.28
N LEU A 88 -0.52 -13.10 4.85
CA LEU A 88 0.20 -11.83 4.79
C LEU A 88 1.49 -11.87 5.64
N GLY A 89 2.54 -11.29 5.09
CA GLY A 89 3.85 -11.17 5.73
C GLY A 89 3.89 -10.08 6.80
N VAL A 90 5.11 -9.71 7.20
CA VAL A 90 5.34 -8.75 8.28
C VAL A 90 4.76 -7.38 7.90
N GLU A 91 4.09 -6.70 8.84
CA GLU A 91 3.72 -5.30 8.67
C GLU A 91 4.99 -4.44 8.75
N PRO A 92 5.30 -3.62 7.74
CA PRO A 92 6.53 -2.85 7.70
C PRO A 92 6.63 -1.85 8.85
N LEU A 93 5.50 -1.32 9.35
CA LEU A 93 5.44 -0.35 10.45
C LEU A 93 5.46 -0.98 11.86
N ASP A 94 5.27 -2.30 12.00
CA ASP A 94 5.40 -2.98 13.30
C ASP A 94 6.84 -2.88 13.82
N GLU A 95 7.04 -2.71 15.12
CA GLU A 95 8.39 -2.63 15.74
C GLU A 95 9.27 -3.85 15.40
N ARG A 96 8.67 -5.04 15.24
CA ARG A 96 9.38 -6.27 14.90
C ARG A 96 9.95 -6.27 13.47
N ALA A 97 9.45 -5.42 12.57
CA ALA A 97 9.82 -5.43 11.16
C ALA A 97 11.32 -5.21 10.94
N ALA A 98 11.93 -4.30 11.70
CA ALA A 98 13.36 -4.00 11.63
C ALA A 98 14.23 -5.24 11.93
N ARG A 99 13.76 -6.13 12.81
CA ARG A 99 14.46 -7.37 13.18
C ARG A 99 14.13 -8.52 12.23
N GLU A 100 12.89 -8.64 11.79
CA GLU A 100 12.40 -9.81 11.05
C GLU A 100 12.62 -9.71 9.54
N LEU A 101 12.45 -8.54 8.94
CA LEU A 101 12.49 -8.38 7.48
C LEU A 101 13.90 -8.54 6.88
N PRO A 102 14.98 -7.97 7.44
CA PRO A 102 16.31 -8.10 6.83
C PRO A 102 16.76 -9.56 6.61
N PRO A 103 16.70 -10.47 7.60
CA PRO A 103 17.07 -11.87 7.37
C PRO A 103 16.11 -12.58 6.40
N LEU A 104 14.80 -12.26 6.42
CA LEU A 104 13.83 -12.82 5.47
C LEU A 104 14.15 -12.44 4.03
N LEU A 105 14.51 -11.17 3.78
CA LEU A 105 14.96 -10.68 2.48
C LEU A 105 16.29 -11.32 2.07
N HIS A 106 17.23 -11.43 3.00
CA HIS A 106 18.55 -12.02 2.75
C HIS A 106 18.42 -13.50 2.34
N ALA A 107 17.46 -14.25 2.87
CA ALA A 107 17.28 -15.65 2.55
C ALA A 107 16.73 -15.93 1.13
N ARG A 108 16.59 -14.94 0.25
CA ARG A 108 15.87 -15.08 -1.03
C ARG A 108 16.71 -14.75 -2.26
N ARG A 109 16.50 -15.50 -3.33
CA ARG A 109 17.20 -15.32 -4.62
C ARG A 109 16.55 -14.29 -5.54
N ALA A 110 15.29 -13.95 -5.30
CA ALA A 110 14.56 -13.01 -6.13
C ALA A 110 15.11 -11.57 -5.96
N PRO A 111 14.88 -10.70 -6.96
CA PRO A 111 15.17 -9.27 -6.86
C PRO A 111 14.50 -8.61 -5.66
N LEU A 112 15.19 -7.68 -5.00
CA LEU A 112 14.66 -6.98 -3.84
C LEU A 112 13.36 -6.23 -4.13
N LYS A 113 13.22 -5.63 -5.31
CA LYS A 113 11.94 -5.03 -5.69
C LYS A 113 10.80 -6.04 -5.73
N ALA A 114 11.03 -7.24 -6.27
CA ALA A 114 10.03 -8.28 -6.30
C ALA A 114 9.68 -8.76 -4.88
N LEU A 115 10.68 -8.89 -4.01
CA LEU A 115 10.48 -9.28 -2.60
C LEU A 115 9.68 -8.25 -1.80
N LEU A 116 9.91 -6.96 -2.01
CA LEU A 116 9.12 -5.89 -1.39
C LEU A 116 7.66 -5.86 -1.87
N LEU A 117 7.38 -6.38 -3.07
CA LEU A 117 6.02 -6.47 -3.61
C LEU A 117 5.29 -7.76 -3.22
N ASP A 118 6.03 -8.75 -2.71
CA ASP A 118 5.46 -9.99 -2.23
C ASP A 118 4.73 -9.77 -0.90
N GLN A 119 3.40 -9.74 -0.96
CA GLN A 119 2.56 -9.50 0.21
C GLN A 119 2.65 -10.61 1.26
N ARG A 120 3.19 -11.79 0.91
CA ARG A 120 3.46 -12.88 1.85
C ARG A 120 4.76 -12.66 2.64
N LEU A 121 5.62 -11.77 2.17
CA LEU A 121 6.87 -11.40 2.84
C LEU A 121 6.73 -10.06 3.56
N VAL A 122 6.30 -9.01 2.84
CA VAL A 122 6.02 -7.68 3.40
C VAL A 122 4.60 -7.26 3.04
N ALA A 123 3.74 -7.13 4.04
CA ALA A 123 2.38 -6.65 3.82
C ALA A 123 2.36 -5.15 3.52
N GLY A 124 1.46 -4.68 2.65
CA GLY A 124 1.21 -3.24 2.50
C GLY A 124 2.14 -2.51 1.53
N VAL A 125 3.37 -2.97 1.31
CA VAL A 125 4.29 -2.29 0.38
C VAL A 125 3.81 -2.45 -1.07
N GLY A 126 3.70 -1.32 -1.77
CA GLY A 126 3.24 -1.22 -3.16
C GLY A 126 4.34 -0.76 -4.12
N ASN A 127 4.04 -0.65 -5.42
CA ASN A 127 5.03 -0.32 -6.45
C ASN A 127 5.70 1.04 -6.23
N ILE A 128 4.94 2.02 -5.72
CA ILE A 128 5.41 3.37 -5.40
C ILE A 128 6.42 3.30 -4.26
N TYR A 129 5.99 2.84 -3.09
CA TYR A 129 6.81 2.81 -1.89
C TYR A 129 8.01 1.87 -2.01
N ALA A 130 7.91 0.77 -2.77
CA ALA A 130 9.07 -0.07 -3.07
C ALA A 130 10.13 0.68 -3.89
N ALA A 131 9.72 1.47 -4.89
CA ALA A 131 10.66 2.25 -5.70
C ALA A 131 11.33 3.35 -4.87
N GLU A 132 10.54 4.09 -4.09
CA GLU A 132 11.05 5.14 -3.18
C GLU A 132 12.01 4.56 -2.13
N ALA A 133 11.63 3.48 -1.44
CA ALA A 133 12.48 2.86 -0.42
C ALA A 133 13.81 2.35 -1.00
N LEU A 134 13.78 1.70 -2.17
CA LEU A 134 15.00 1.22 -2.84
C LEU A 134 15.89 2.38 -3.30
N TRP A 135 15.30 3.47 -3.80
CA TRP A 135 16.03 4.66 -4.17
C TRP A 135 16.67 5.33 -2.96
N ARG A 136 15.88 5.50 -1.88
CA ARG A 136 16.37 6.07 -0.64
C ARG A 136 17.51 5.26 -0.07
N ALA A 137 17.33 3.95 0.05
CA ALA A 137 18.34 2.97 0.47
C ALA A 137 19.53 2.84 -0.51
N GLY A 138 19.47 3.43 -1.71
CA GLY A 138 20.58 3.36 -2.67
C GLY A 138 20.87 1.93 -3.13
N ILE A 139 19.83 1.10 -3.26
CA ILE A 139 19.93 -0.31 -3.66
C ILE A 139 19.30 -0.51 -5.03
N ARG A 140 20.02 -1.21 -5.91
CA ARG A 140 19.51 -1.54 -7.25
C ARG A 140 18.25 -2.44 -7.13
N PRO A 141 17.13 -2.12 -7.80
CA PRO A 141 15.89 -2.90 -7.69
C PRO A 141 16.04 -4.38 -8.07
N SER A 142 16.91 -4.66 -9.05
CA SER A 142 17.18 -6.01 -9.54
C SER A 142 18.16 -6.80 -8.67
N ARG A 143 18.73 -6.21 -7.61
CA ARG A 143 19.72 -6.89 -6.79
C ARG A 143 19.06 -8.03 -6.00
N PRO A 144 19.61 -9.26 -6.04
CA PRO A 144 19.06 -10.37 -5.27
C PRO A 144 19.20 -10.17 -3.76
N GLY A 145 18.20 -10.59 -2.99
CA GLY A 145 18.20 -10.52 -1.52
C GLY A 145 19.45 -11.18 -0.90
N HIS A 146 19.72 -12.44 -1.25
CA HIS A 146 20.89 -13.21 -0.78
C HIS A 146 22.25 -12.66 -1.17
N ARG A 147 22.32 -11.70 -2.09
CA ARG A 147 23.58 -11.02 -2.45
C ARG A 147 23.69 -9.64 -1.80
N THR A 148 22.75 -9.27 -0.95
CA THR A 148 22.72 -7.96 -0.30
C THR A 148 23.09 -8.15 1.17
N ALA A 149 24.12 -7.43 1.62
CA ALA A 149 24.58 -7.49 2.99
C ALA A 149 23.46 -7.08 3.97
N LEU A 150 23.36 -7.77 5.11
CA LEU A 150 22.33 -7.52 6.12
C LEU A 150 22.21 -6.03 6.52
N PRO A 151 23.30 -5.27 6.76
CA PRO A 151 23.18 -3.84 7.08
C PRO A 151 22.54 -2.99 5.98
N ARG A 152 22.67 -3.39 4.70
CA ARG A 152 21.97 -2.72 3.60
C ARG A 152 20.48 -3.06 3.59
N LEU A 153 20.11 -4.26 4.02
CA LEU A 153 18.72 -4.69 4.13
C LEU A 153 18.03 -4.08 5.35
N GLU A 154 18.72 -3.94 6.47
CA GLU A 154 18.26 -3.16 7.64
C GLU A 154 17.91 -1.74 7.21
N ARG A 155 18.87 -1.06 6.57
CA ARG A 155 18.63 0.28 6.02
C ARG A 155 17.48 0.31 5.01
N LEU A 156 17.30 -0.71 4.18
CA LEU A 156 16.16 -0.78 3.25
C LEU A 156 14.82 -0.84 3.99
N VAL A 157 14.76 -1.59 5.08
CA VAL A 157 13.56 -1.72 5.91
C VAL A 157 13.27 -0.40 6.61
N ASP A 158 14.28 0.26 7.16
CA ASP A 158 14.13 1.58 7.77
C ASP A 158 13.61 2.62 6.77
N GLU A 159 14.23 2.69 5.58
CA GLU A 159 13.79 3.63 4.54
C GLU A 159 12.38 3.30 4.03
N ALA A 160 11.97 2.02 4.01
CA ALA A 160 10.60 1.63 3.70
C ALA A 160 9.61 2.07 4.78
N ARG A 161 10.00 2.00 6.06
CA ARG A 161 9.20 2.52 7.19
C ARG A 161 9.02 4.02 7.07
N GLU A 162 10.10 4.77 6.89
CA GLU A 162 10.06 6.23 6.77
C GLU A 162 9.16 6.67 5.61
N VAL A 163 9.34 6.07 4.42
CA VAL A 163 8.48 6.37 3.25
C VAL A 163 7.00 6.10 3.55
N LEU A 164 6.68 5.02 4.25
CA LEU A 164 5.29 4.68 4.59
C LEU A 164 4.73 5.59 5.68
N THR A 165 5.52 5.94 6.69
CA THR A 165 5.13 6.89 7.75
C THR A 165 4.84 8.25 7.15
N GLU A 166 5.75 8.80 6.33
CA GLU A 166 5.55 10.06 5.62
C GLU A 166 4.29 10.01 4.74
N ALA A 167 4.06 8.88 4.06
CA ALA A 167 2.86 8.71 3.25
C ALA A 167 1.59 8.68 4.10
N VAL A 168 1.60 8.07 5.28
CA VAL A 168 0.45 8.07 6.19
C VAL A 168 0.19 9.48 6.74
N GLU A 169 1.23 10.18 7.17
CA GLU A 169 1.14 11.56 7.69
C GLU A 169 0.59 12.55 6.64
N GLN A 170 0.92 12.33 5.38
CA GLN A 170 0.46 13.17 4.26
C GLN A 170 -0.89 12.72 3.68
N GLY A 171 -1.53 11.71 4.27
CA GLY A 171 -2.84 11.22 3.81
C GLY A 171 -2.79 10.32 2.56
N GLY A 172 -1.62 9.79 2.22
CA GLY A 172 -1.39 8.84 1.12
C GLY A 172 -0.73 9.47 -0.12
N THR A 173 -0.55 8.68 -1.18
CA THR A 173 -0.06 9.21 -2.46
C THR A 173 -1.18 9.30 -3.49
N THR A 174 -1.60 10.52 -3.82
CA THR A 174 -2.56 10.79 -4.89
C THR A 174 -1.86 10.85 -6.24
N ILE A 175 -1.51 9.69 -6.83
CA ILE A 175 -0.89 9.69 -8.16
C ILE A 175 -1.93 9.77 -9.29
N ARG A 176 -3.17 9.32 -9.06
CA ARG A 176 -4.24 9.38 -10.07
C ARG A 176 -5.67 9.26 -9.52
N ASP A 177 -5.89 8.51 -8.45
CA ASP A 177 -7.26 8.17 -8.00
C ASP A 177 -7.46 8.11 -6.47
N PHE A 178 -6.47 8.50 -5.67
CA PHE A 178 -6.60 8.51 -4.20
C PHE A 178 -7.35 9.78 -3.77
N ALA A 179 -8.53 9.63 -3.18
CA ALA A 179 -9.28 10.74 -2.59
C ALA A 179 -9.31 10.55 -1.08
N SER A 180 -9.25 11.65 -0.32
CA SER A 180 -9.59 11.59 1.09
C SER A 180 -11.05 11.14 1.25
N PRO A 181 -11.47 10.66 2.43
CA PRO A 181 -12.87 10.31 2.69
C PRO A 181 -13.87 11.44 2.36
N GLU A 182 -13.44 12.70 2.41
CA GLU A 182 -14.24 13.88 2.03
C GLU A 182 -14.33 14.13 0.51
N GLY A 183 -13.69 13.30 -0.32
CA GLY A 183 -13.70 13.45 -1.78
C GLY A 183 -12.78 14.54 -2.31
N ASN A 184 -11.93 15.12 -1.45
CA ASN A 184 -10.87 16.01 -1.90
C ASN A 184 -9.78 15.15 -2.55
N PHE A 185 -9.45 15.46 -3.80
CA PHE A 185 -8.18 15.03 -4.38
C PHE A 185 -7.12 15.63 -3.49
N GLY A 186 -6.42 14.79 -2.72
CA GLY A 186 -5.41 15.29 -1.80
C GLY A 186 -4.34 16.02 -2.60
N ASP A 187 -4.30 17.36 -2.47
CA ASP A 187 -3.20 18.23 -2.90
C ASP A 187 -1.88 17.87 -2.19
N PHE A 188 -1.93 16.97 -1.22
CA PHE A 188 -0.80 16.40 -0.49
C PHE A 188 -0.36 15.08 -1.14
N ALA A 189 0.06 15.14 -2.40
CA ALA A 189 0.80 14.03 -2.97
C ALA A 189 2.16 13.94 -2.28
N VAL A 190 2.50 12.79 -1.70
CA VAL A 190 3.88 12.49 -1.28
C VAL A 190 4.82 12.93 -2.39
N ARG A 191 5.81 13.76 -2.05
CA ARG A 191 6.78 14.26 -3.02
C ARG A 191 7.71 13.11 -3.43
N LEU A 192 7.22 12.29 -4.35
CA LEU A 192 7.94 11.17 -4.93
C LEU A 192 9.25 11.68 -5.53
N GLN A 193 10.33 10.94 -5.31
CA GLN A 193 11.65 11.32 -5.80
C GLN A 193 12.09 10.42 -6.93
N ALA A 194 11.59 9.18 -6.99
CA ALA A 194 11.96 8.20 -8.00
C ALA A 194 10.74 7.71 -8.79
N TYR A 195 9.67 7.30 -8.12
CA TYR A 195 8.52 6.73 -8.81
C TYR A 195 7.85 7.75 -9.73
N GLY A 196 7.62 7.38 -11.00
CA GLY A 196 7.00 8.26 -11.99
C GLY A 196 7.96 9.23 -12.69
N HIS A 197 9.21 9.37 -12.20
CA HIS A 197 10.22 10.29 -12.74
C HIS A 197 11.17 9.63 -13.76
N GLY A 198 10.67 8.67 -14.55
CA GLY A 198 11.47 7.99 -15.57
C GLY A 198 12.03 8.97 -16.61
N GLY A 199 13.34 8.94 -16.85
CA GLY A 199 14.04 9.85 -17.75
C GLY A 199 14.39 11.22 -17.15
N GLU A 200 13.82 11.59 -16.00
CA GLU A 200 14.14 12.86 -15.32
C GLU A 200 15.47 12.79 -14.55
N PRO A 201 16.16 13.93 -14.32
CA PRO A 201 17.41 13.94 -13.58
C PRO A 201 17.19 13.56 -12.11
N CYS A 202 17.99 12.62 -11.62
CA CYS A 202 17.95 12.19 -10.21
C CYS A 202 18.30 13.35 -9.27
N PRO A 203 17.47 13.65 -8.26
CA PRO A 203 17.67 14.83 -7.41
C PRO A 203 18.91 14.73 -6.52
N ARG A 204 19.51 13.54 -6.37
CA ARG A 204 20.78 13.34 -5.63
C ARG A 204 22.04 13.54 -6.47
N CYS A 205 21.98 13.32 -7.79
CA CYS A 205 23.22 13.21 -8.59
C CYS A 205 23.13 13.74 -10.03
N GLY A 206 21.96 14.19 -10.48
CA GLY A 206 21.70 14.71 -11.83
C GLY A 206 21.60 13.65 -12.93
N GLU A 207 21.99 12.40 -12.68
CA GLU A 207 21.89 11.31 -13.66
C GLU A 207 20.42 11.01 -13.98
N ALA A 208 20.07 10.86 -15.25
CA ALA A 208 18.71 10.50 -15.65
C ALA A 208 18.28 9.17 -15.01
N PHE A 209 17.07 9.15 -14.45
CA PHE A 209 16.42 7.94 -13.97
C PHE A 209 16.18 6.96 -15.13
N LEU A 210 16.50 5.69 -14.91
CA LEU A 210 16.11 4.62 -15.81
C LEU A 210 14.66 4.24 -15.54
N ASP A 211 13.87 4.02 -16.58
CA ASP A 211 12.54 3.42 -16.50
C ASP A 211 12.57 2.02 -17.13
N ASP A 212 12.48 1.00 -16.29
CA ASP A 212 12.58 -0.40 -16.67
C ASP A 212 11.32 -1.18 -16.22
N ARG A 213 11.23 -2.46 -16.56
CA ARG A 213 10.20 -3.37 -16.08
C ARG A 213 10.82 -4.56 -15.35
N LEU A 214 10.44 -4.71 -14.07
CA LEU A 214 10.84 -5.86 -13.26
C LEU A 214 9.58 -6.60 -12.82
N GLY A 215 9.46 -7.87 -13.21
CA GLY A 215 8.28 -8.69 -12.92
C GLY A 215 6.98 -8.09 -13.49
N GLY A 216 7.06 -7.44 -14.66
CA GLY A 216 5.92 -6.76 -15.30
C GLY A 216 5.53 -5.41 -14.67
N ARG A 217 6.24 -4.94 -13.65
CA ARG A 217 5.95 -3.67 -12.96
C ARG A 217 6.96 -2.58 -13.37
N SER A 218 6.47 -1.37 -13.65
CA SER A 218 7.32 -0.20 -13.92
C SER A 218 8.27 0.02 -12.75
N THR A 219 9.54 0.25 -13.08
CA THR A 219 10.68 0.29 -12.16
C THR A 219 11.57 1.45 -12.53
N VAL A 220 11.34 2.57 -11.86
CA VAL A 220 12.18 3.76 -11.98
C VAL A 220 13.30 3.72 -10.94
N TRP A 221 14.55 3.90 -11.38
CA TRP A 221 15.72 3.85 -10.49
C TRP A 221 16.95 4.56 -11.07
N CYS A 222 17.81 5.09 -10.20
CA CYS A 222 19.02 5.82 -10.61
C CYS A 222 20.24 4.88 -10.61
N ARG A 223 20.82 4.67 -11.81
CA ARG A 223 22.00 3.81 -11.99
C ARG A 223 23.25 4.24 -11.21
N ARG A 224 23.35 5.52 -10.87
CA ARG A 224 24.50 6.08 -10.14
C ARG A 224 24.32 5.97 -8.63
N CYS A 225 23.12 6.26 -8.12
CA CYS A 225 22.82 6.24 -6.68
C CYS A 225 22.51 4.84 -6.15
N GLN A 226 22.07 3.90 -7.00
CA GLN A 226 21.61 2.59 -6.59
C GLN A 226 22.53 1.47 -7.09
N ARG A 227 23.12 0.71 -6.15
CA ARG A 227 24.09 -0.38 -6.41
C ARG A 227 23.62 -1.74 -5.89
#